data_AF-A0A0L6J4Q3-F1
#
_entry.id   AF-A0A0L6J4Q3-F1
#
_cell.length_a   1.000
_cell.length_b   1.000
_cell.length_c   1.000
_cell.angle_alpha   90.00
_cell.angle_beta   90.00
_cell.angle_gamma   90.00
#
_symmetry.space_group_name_H-M   'P 1'
#
loop_
_entity.id
_entity.type
_entity.pdbx_description
1 polymer ?
#
loop_
_entity_poly.entity_id
_entity_poly.type
_entity_poly.pdbx_seq_one_letter_code
_entity_poly.pdbx_strand_id
1 'polypeptide(L)'
;MNALKPPSAFVAVERFDTVVARAFAADPATRHTRDRLIAEVHAGRHDALLLRAAEGLDGLPPAVERRAAVNTIDFAFEPLVLPGLSVPQALAYFEAVERSVQVGEARGLERPGPLWVDTVHHTCVFSVLFQFAAYLRRHRSCDRIVLLHQGTRPEPRLDVAANLLSRVHGLVLLRVPLRESWFSVLARATTPQTAIFYLVDTPRAGLSAPPRHRPAQVELHAGGGLRHSVDVVSGSAAFARRLGATHLVLDYPEPDRLRLAPSDPGRPPACPLVDWVFWPALVPAGAEAVTRLSA
;
A
#
# COMPACT_ATOMS: atom_id res chain seq x y z
N MET A 1 -1.37 6.82 19.14
CA MET A 1 -0.91 7.17 17.77
C MET A 1 0.50 6.67 17.54
N ASN A 2 0.73 5.99 16.41
CA ASN A 2 1.96 6.02 15.60
C ASN A 2 1.70 5.09 14.39
N ALA A 3 1.08 5.66 13.35
CA ALA A 3 1.41 5.29 11.98
C ALA A 3 2.92 5.42 11.81
N LEU A 4 3.51 4.68 10.87
CA LEU A 4 4.91 4.73 10.49
C LEU A 4 5.52 6.10 10.84
N LYS A 5 6.45 6.14 11.81
CA LYS A 5 7.38 7.28 11.82
C LYS A 5 8.06 7.17 10.46
N PRO A 6 7.93 8.17 9.58
CA PRO A 6 8.79 8.26 8.43
C PRO A 6 10.23 8.11 8.93
N PRO A 7 11.15 7.52 8.14
CA PRO A 7 12.57 7.65 8.42
C PRO A 7 12.84 9.09 8.86
N SER A 8 13.62 9.29 9.92
CA SER A 8 13.90 10.60 10.53
C SER A 8 14.42 11.66 9.54
N ALA A 9 14.77 11.26 8.32
CA ALA A 9 15.06 12.10 7.17
C ALA A 9 13.85 12.88 6.58
N PHE A 10 12.60 12.54 6.90
CA PHE A 10 11.40 13.15 6.31
C PHE A 10 10.65 14.16 7.19
N VAL A 11 11.14 14.44 8.41
CA VAL A 11 10.42 15.23 9.41
C VAL A 11 10.47 16.75 9.13
N ALA A 12 11.28 17.20 8.17
CA ALA A 12 11.51 18.62 7.90
C ALA A 12 10.66 19.23 6.76
N VAL A 13 9.78 18.45 6.12
CA VAL A 13 9.09 18.87 4.89
C VAL A 13 7.58 18.73 5.02
N GLU A 14 6.85 19.79 4.69
CA GLU A 14 5.39 19.72 4.56
C GLU A 14 5.00 18.95 3.30
N ARG A 15 4.36 17.80 3.50
CA ARG A 15 3.74 16.96 2.46
C ARG A 15 2.29 16.68 2.81
N PHE A 16 1.46 16.39 1.82
CA PHE A 16 0.03 16.16 2.06
C PHE A 16 -0.25 15.04 3.08
N ASP A 17 0.47 13.92 3.05
CA ASP A 17 0.35 12.84 4.04
C ASP A 17 0.65 13.31 5.48
N THR A 18 1.63 14.21 5.65
CA THR A 18 1.97 14.78 6.96
C THR A 18 0.90 15.75 7.47
N VAL A 19 0.25 16.51 6.58
CA VAL A 19 -0.88 17.39 6.92
C VAL A 19 -2.06 16.56 7.42
N VAL A 20 -2.42 15.51 6.68
CA VAL A 20 -3.49 14.58 7.04
C VAL A 20 -3.20 13.90 8.39
N ALA A 21 -1.99 13.37 8.57
CA ALA A 21 -1.59 12.72 9.82
C ALA A 21 -1.67 13.68 11.02
N ARG A 22 -1.24 14.94 10.86
CA ARG A 22 -1.32 15.98 11.90
C ARG A 22 -2.76 16.33 12.23
N ALA A 23 -3.63 16.44 11.22
CA ALA A 23 -5.04 16.76 11.42
C ALA A 23 -5.75 15.69 12.26
N PHE A 24 -5.56 14.40 11.95
CA PHE A 24 -6.11 13.31 12.76
C PHE A 24 -5.45 13.16 14.14
N ALA A 25 -4.23 13.64 14.30
CA ALA A 25 -3.56 13.64 15.60
C ALA A 25 -4.09 14.70 16.56
N ALA A 26 -4.56 15.83 16.03
CA ALA A 26 -5.01 16.96 16.81
C ALA A 26 -6.47 16.83 17.31
N ASP A 27 -7.27 15.97 16.68
CA ASP A 27 -8.73 15.96 16.86
C ASP A 27 -9.26 14.54 17.12
N PRO A 28 -9.92 14.30 18.27
CA PRO A 28 -10.56 13.01 18.55
C PRO A 28 -11.83 12.77 17.71
N ALA A 29 -12.43 13.81 17.10
CA ALA A 29 -13.63 13.72 16.28
C ALA A 29 -13.30 13.35 14.82
N THR A 30 -12.69 12.18 14.63
CA THR A 30 -12.06 11.72 13.38
C THR A 30 -12.94 11.87 12.13
N ARG A 31 -14.27 11.66 12.22
CA ARG A 31 -15.17 11.85 11.07
C ARG A 31 -15.29 13.32 10.63
N HIS A 32 -15.41 14.26 11.56
CA HIS A 32 -15.48 15.68 11.23
C HIS A 32 -14.16 16.16 10.63
N THR A 33 -13.03 15.67 11.16
CA THR A 33 -11.69 15.93 10.61
C THR A 33 -11.59 15.47 9.16
N ARG A 34 -12.04 14.25 8.85
CA ARG A 34 -12.08 13.69 7.50
C ARG A 34 -12.88 14.59 6.55
N ASP A 35 -14.13 14.89 6.91
CA ASP A 35 -15.03 15.66 6.04
C ASP A 35 -14.51 17.09 5.82
N ARG A 36 -13.90 17.71 6.85
CA ARG A 36 -13.20 19.00 6.72
C ARG A 36 -12.02 18.92 5.75
N LEU A 37 -11.14 17.94 5.88
CA LEU A 37 -9.98 17.77 4.98
C LEU A 37 -10.43 17.61 3.52
N ILE A 38 -11.48 16.84 3.27
CA ILE A 38 -12.06 16.68 1.93
C ILE A 38 -12.58 18.02 1.40
N ALA A 39 -13.31 18.78 2.22
CA ALA A 39 -13.79 20.11 1.84
C ALA A 39 -12.65 21.10 1.55
N GLU A 40 -11.57 21.05 2.34
CA GLU A 40 -10.36 21.87 2.11
C GLU A 40 -9.65 21.51 0.80
N VAL A 41 -9.56 20.21 0.49
CA VAL A 41 -9.08 19.73 -0.81
C VAL A 41 -9.96 20.30 -1.90
N HIS A 42 -11.29 20.13 -1.87
CA HIS A 42 -12.18 20.68 -2.90
C HIS A 42 -12.07 22.20 -3.07
N ALA A 43 -11.83 22.93 -1.98
CA ALA A 43 -11.64 24.39 -1.99
C ALA A 43 -10.23 24.84 -2.45
N GLY A 44 -9.32 23.91 -2.78
CA GLY A 44 -8.00 24.20 -3.32
C GLY A 44 -6.95 24.62 -2.28
N ARG A 45 -7.23 24.45 -0.97
CA ARG A 45 -6.32 24.90 0.09
C ARG A 45 -4.98 24.16 0.14
N HIS A 46 -4.94 22.98 -0.48
CA HIS A 46 -3.79 22.08 -0.47
C HIS A 46 -3.15 21.91 -1.84
N ASP A 47 -3.57 22.66 -2.88
CA ASP A 47 -3.18 22.40 -4.28
C ASP A 47 -1.65 22.40 -4.50
N ALA A 48 -0.90 23.21 -3.74
CA ALA A 48 0.57 23.23 -3.79
C ALA A 48 1.25 21.95 -3.27
N LEU A 49 0.51 21.09 -2.56
CA LEU A 49 0.97 19.82 -2.01
C LEU A 49 0.45 18.60 -2.79
N LEU A 50 -0.29 18.83 -3.87
CA LEU A 50 -0.93 17.77 -4.66
C LEU A 50 -0.14 17.43 -5.94
N LEU A 51 -0.58 16.37 -6.63
CA LEU A 51 0.17 15.72 -7.71
C LEU A 51 0.56 16.60 -8.89
N ARG A 52 -0.22 17.63 -9.22
CA ARG A 52 0.10 18.54 -10.33
C ARG A 52 1.27 19.47 -10.02
N ALA A 53 1.66 19.57 -8.75
CA ALA A 53 2.90 20.24 -8.34
C ALA A 53 4.14 19.34 -8.49
N ALA A 54 3.97 18.04 -8.77
CA ALA A 54 5.09 17.15 -9.04
C ALA A 54 5.60 17.26 -10.49
N GLU A 55 6.89 17.00 -10.67
CA GLU A 55 7.54 17.03 -11.98
C GLU A 55 6.91 16.01 -12.94
N GLY A 56 6.53 16.48 -14.15
CA GLY A 56 5.95 15.64 -15.20
C GLY A 56 4.49 15.23 -14.99
N LEU A 57 3.78 15.85 -14.03
CA LEU A 57 2.38 15.55 -13.68
C LEU A 57 1.44 16.77 -13.76
N ASP A 58 1.89 17.89 -14.32
CA ASP A 58 1.14 19.14 -14.51
C ASP A 58 -0.14 18.95 -15.35
N GLY A 59 -0.10 18.03 -16.32
CA GLY A 59 -1.20 17.64 -17.20
C GLY A 59 -2.25 16.69 -16.59
N LEU A 60 -2.14 16.32 -15.31
CA LEU A 60 -3.14 15.46 -14.67
C LEU A 60 -4.52 16.15 -14.63
N PRO A 61 -5.62 15.43 -14.94
CA PRO A 61 -6.96 15.97 -14.75
C PRO A 61 -7.21 16.32 -13.26
N PRO A 62 -7.83 17.47 -12.94
CA PRO A 62 -8.08 17.87 -11.55
C PRO A 62 -8.87 16.82 -10.74
N ALA A 63 -9.79 16.11 -11.38
CA ALA A 63 -10.56 15.04 -10.74
C ALA A 63 -9.70 13.87 -10.27
N VAL A 64 -8.66 13.51 -11.03
CA VAL A 64 -7.71 12.44 -10.71
C VAL A 64 -6.87 12.83 -9.50
N GLU A 65 -6.34 14.05 -9.50
CA GLU A 65 -5.58 14.61 -8.38
C GLU A 65 -6.42 14.69 -7.10
N ARG A 66 -7.64 15.25 -7.18
CA ARG A 66 -8.53 15.35 -6.01
C ARG A 66 -8.91 13.96 -5.49
N ARG A 67 -9.11 12.97 -6.37
CA ARG A 67 -9.36 11.59 -5.96
C ARG A 67 -8.17 11.00 -5.19
N ALA A 68 -6.95 11.21 -5.66
CA ALA A 68 -5.74 10.75 -4.98
C ALA A 68 -5.62 11.34 -3.56
N ALA A 69 -5.96 12.63 -3.40
CA ALA A 69 -5.97 13.29 -2.09
C ALA A 69 -7.03 12.70 -1.15
N VAL A 70 -8.27 12.51 -1.63
CA VAL A 70 -9.34 11.87 -0.84
C VAL A 70 -8.94 10.45 -0.42
N ASN A 71 -8.36 9.69 -1.34
CA ASN A 71 -7.85 8.35 -1.10
C ASN A 71 -6.77 8.32 0.01
N THR A 72 -5.86 9.30 0.05
CA THR A 72 -4.89 9.44 1.15
C THR A 72 -5.55 9.78 2.49
N ILE A 73 -6.56 10.65 2.49
CA ILE A 73 -7.34 10.98 3.69
C ILE A 73 -8.04 9.71 4.22
N ASP A 74 -8.71 8.97 3.33
CA ASP A 74 -9.43 7.75 3.69
C ASP A 74 -8.48 6.67 4.21
N PHE A 75 -7.33 6.47 3.56
CA PHE A 75 -6.33 5.52 4.02
C PHE A 75 -5.81 5.83 5.43
N ALA A 76 -5.67 7.10 5.80
CA ALA A 76 -5.28 7.53 7.15
C ALA A 76 -6.44 7.44 8.15
N PHE A 77 -7.68 7.57 7.68
CA PHE A 77 -8.89 7.51 8.50
C PHE A 77 -9.29 6.08 8.90
N GLU A 78 -9.21 5.13 7.97
CA GLU A 78 -9.58 3.72 8.17
C GLU A 78 -9.05 3.08 9.46
N PRO A 79 -7.76 3.17 9.83
CA PRO A 79 -7.25 2.56 11.06
C PRO A 79 -7.87 3.15 12.33
N LEU A 80 -8.51 4.32 12.27
CA LEU A 80 -9.19 4.96 13.39
C LEU A 80 -10.62 4.45 13.58
N VAL A 81 -11.24 3.89 12.54
CA VAL A 81 -12.65 3.48 12.54
C VAL A 81 -12.87 1.99 12.46
N LEU A 82 -12.06 1.25 11.69
CA LEU A 82 -12.24 -0.20 11.52
C LEU A 82 -12.26 -0.98 12.84
N PRO A 83 -11.41 -0.68 13.85
CA PRO A 83 -11.45 -1.38 15.13
C PRO A 83 -12.76 -1.21 15.90
N GLY A 84 -13.53 -0.15 15.62
CA GLY A 84 -14.82 0.12 16.26
C GLY A 84 -16.01 -0.55 15.58
N LEU A 85 -15.82 -1.21 14.44
CA LEU A 85 -16.90 -1.90 13.72
C LEU A 85 -17.23 -3.25 14.37
N SER A 86 -18.50 -3.62 14.33
CA SER A 86 -18.92 -5.00 14.62
C SER A 86 -18.38 -5.98 13.57
N VAL A 87 -18.32 -7.27 13.91
CA VAL A 87 -17.85 -8.33 12.99
C VAL A 87 -18.59 -8.30 11.64
N PRO A 88 -19.94 -8.24 11.57
CA PRO A 88 -20.64 -8.15 10.29
C PRO A 88 -20.30 -6.89 9.49
N GLN A 89 -20.14 -5.75 10.16
CA GLN A 89 -19.79 -4.48 9.50
C GLN A 89 -18.36 -4.51 8.94
N ALA A 90 -17.41 -5.02 9.71
CA ALA A 90 -16.02 -5.13 9.28
C ALA A 90 -15.86 -6.14 8.12
N LEU A 91 -16.60 -7.26 8.17
CA LEU A 91 -16.65 -8.21 7.06
C LEU A 91 -17.21 -7.58 5.80
N ALA A 92 -18.37 -6.92 5.89
CA ALA A 92 -18.98 -6.21 4.77
C ALA A 92 -18.07 -5.11 4.19
N TYR A 93 -17.28 -4.44 5.04
CA TYR A 93 -16.28 -3.47 4.59
C TYR A 93 -15.17 -4.14 3.76
N PHE A 94 -14.59 -5.25 4.22
CA PHE A 94 -13.55 -5.94 3.46
C PHE A 94 -14.08 -6.62 2.19
N GLU A 95 -15.33 -7.07 2.18
CA GLU A 95 -16.02 -7.63 0.99
C GLU A 95 -16.45 -6.56 -0.01
N ALA A 96 -16.62 -5.31 0.42
CA ALA A 96 -17.01 -4.23 -0.47
C ALA A 96 -16.02 -4.01 -1.63
N VAL A 97 -14.74 -4.37 -1.46
CA VAL A 97 -13.72 -4.24 -2.51
C VAL A 97 -14.06 -5.06 -3.75
N GLU A 98 -14.76 -6.19 -3.62
CA GLU A 98 -15.15 -7.04 -4.76
C GLU A 98 -16.13 -6.33 -5.70
N ARG A 99 -16.85 -5.31 -5.22
CA ARG A 99 -17.74 -4.47 -6.05
C ARG A 99 -16.98 -3.44 -6.88
N SER A 100 -15.73 -3.16 -6.53
CA SER A 100 -14.94 -2.10 -7.13
C SER A 100 -13.69 -2.63 -7.82
N VAL A 101 -13.24 -3.83 -7.48
CA VAL A 101 -12.02 -4.43 -8.00
C VAL A 101 -12.25 -5.92 -8.27
N GLN A 102 -12.15 -6.30 -9.54
CA GLN A 102 -12.34 -7.68 -9.99
C GLN A 102 -11.00 -8.36 -10.22
N VAL A 103 -10.92 -9.66 -9.95
CA VAL A 103 -9.78 -10.48 -10.37
C VAL A 103 -9.90 -10.73 -11.87
N GLY A 104 -9.18 -9.96 -12.68
CA GLY A 104 -9.21 -10.11 -14.13
C GLY A 104 -8.40 -11.33 -14.61
N GLU A 105 -7.31 -11.63 -13.90
CA GLU A 105 -6.41 -12.73 -14.25
C GLU A 105 -5.71 -13.27 -13.01
N ALA A 106 -5.61 -14.60 -12.90
CA ALA A 106 -4.78 -15.27 -11.90
C ALA A 106 -4.01 -16.43 -12.52
N ARG A 107 -2.68 -16.27 -12.65
CA ARG A 107 -1.76 -17.29 -13.18
C ARG A 107 -0.65 -17.63 -12.19
N GLY A 108 -0.01 -18.77 -12.42
CA GLY A 108 1.18 -19.20 -11.67
C GLY A 108 0.87 -19.92 -10.35
N LEU A 109 -0.40 -20.22 -10.08
CA LEU A 109 -0.81 -20.94 -8.87
C LEU A 109 -0.57 -22.45 -8.94
N GLU A 110 -0.40 -23.04 -10.12
CA GLU A 110 -0.29 -24.50 -10.26
C GLU A 110 0.94 -25.13 -9.59
N ARG A 111 2.00 -24.35 -9.37
CA ARG A 111 3.24 -24.87 -8.79
C ARG A 111 3.05 -25.16 -7.30
N PRO A 112 3.42 -26.35 -6.80
CA PRO A 112 3.34 -26.65 -5.38
C PRO A 112 4.36 -25.84 -4.57
N GLY A 113 4.18 -25.80 -3.25
CA GLY A 113 5.06 -25.06 -2.35
C GLY A 113 4.55 -23.67 -1.98
N PRO A 114 5.31 -22.93 -1.16
CA PRO A 114 4.92 -21.63 -0.66
C PRO A 114 4.83 -20.60 -1.79
N LEU A 115 3.98 -19.59 -1.58
CA LEU A 115 3.83 -18.46 -2.49
C LEU A 115 4.53 -17.23 -1.89
N TRP A 116 5.29 -16.53 -2.71
CA TRP A 116 5.78 -15.19 -2.43
C TRP A 116 5.08 -14.21 -3.36
N VAL A 117 4.21 -13.37 -2.82
CA VAL A 117 3.33 -12.47 -3.57
C VAL A 117 3.77 -11.04 -3.32
N ASP A 118 4.37 -10.43 -4.34
CA ASP A 118 4.64 -9.00 -4.33
C ASP A 118 3.35 -8.23 -4.57
N THR A 119 3.18 -7.12 -3.86
CA THR A 119 2.13 -6.15 -4.15
C THR A 119 2.58 -4.75 -3.76
N VAL A 120 1.71 -3.77 -3.94
CA VAL A 120 1.99 -2.35 -3.70
C VAL A 120 1.06 -1.80 -2.62
N HIS A 121 1.43 -0.68 -2.01
CA HIS A 121 0.57 0.05 -1.08
C HIS A 121 -0.54 0.77 -1.85
N HIS A 122 -1.54 0.00 -2.24
CA HIS A 122 -2.81 0.49 -2.78
C HIS A 122 -3.72 0.98 -1.64
N THR A 123 -4.60 1.94 -1.89
CA THR A 123 -5.56 2.50 -0.90
C THR A 123 -6.39 1.42 -0.22
N CYS A 124 -6.85 0.42 -0.97
CA CYS A 124 -7.60 -0.73 -0.45
C CYS A 124 -6.76 -2.00 -0.21
N VAL A 125 -5.42 -1.90 -0.08
CA VAL A 125 -4.52 -3.07 0.00
C VAL A 125 -4.90 -4.08 1.08
N PHE A 126 -5.46 -3.64 2.21
CA PHE A 126 -5.88 -4.53 3.29
C PHE A 126 -7.13 -5.33 2.93
N SER A 127 -8.09 -4.71 2.23
CA SER A 127 -9.26 -5.41 1.69
C SER A 127 -8.88 -6.36 0.58
N VAL A 128 -7.95 -5.96 -0.29
CA VAL A 128 -7.40 -6.85 -1.33
C VAL A 128 -6.69 -8.04 -0.70
N LEU A 129 -5.85 -7.83 0.31
CA LEU A 129 -5.18 -8.92 1.03
C LEU A 129 -6.20 -9.86 1.67
N PHE A 130 -7.24 -9.33 2.31
CA PHE A 130 -8.31 -10.12 2.92
C PHE A 130 -9.01 -11.02 1.88
N GLN A 131 -9.46 -10.44 0.77
CA GLN A 131 -10.14 -11.21 -0.29
C GLN A 131 -9.20 -12.20 -0.97
N PHE A 132 -7.97 -11.79 -1.23
CA PHE A 132 -6.99 -12.65 -1.89
C PHE A 132 -6.56 -13.80 -0.98
N ALA A 133 -6.47 -13.59 0.32
CA ALA A 133 -6.26 -14.66 1.29
C ALA A 133 -7.40 -15.70 1.26
N ALA A 134 -8.65 -15.24 1.25
CA ALA A 134 -9.81 -16.12 1.11
C ALA A 134 -9.84 -16.85 -0.25
N TYR A 135 -9.41 -16.19 -1.33
CA TYR A 135 -9.21 -16.80 -2.64
C TYR A 135 -8.14 -17.90 -2.59
N LEU A 136 -6.94 -17.63 -2.05
CA LEU A 136 -5.86 -18.61 -1.94
C LEU A 136 -6.22 -19.79 -1.04
N ARG A 137 -7.05 -19.58 -0.01
CA ARG A 137 -7.61 -20.68 0.80
C ARG A 137 -8.43 -21.63 -0.07
N ARG A 138 -9.33 -21.10 -0.90
CA ARG A 138 -10.23 -21.88 -1.76
C ARG A 138 -9.49 -22.58 -2.91
N HIS A 139 -8.52 -21.89 -3.52
CA HIS A 139 -7.90 -22.35 -4.76
C HIS A 139 -6.53 -23.03 -4.57
N ARG A 140 -5.80 -22.75 -3.49
CA ARG A 140 -4.48 -23.34 -3.21
C ARG A 140 -4.35 -24.02 -1.86
N SER A 141 -5.47 -24.14 -1.13
CA SER A 141 -5.50 -24.70 0.23
C SER A 141 -4.53 -24.00 1.18
N CYS A 142 -4.18 -22.74 0.91
CA CYS A 142 -3.36 -21.97 1.83
C CYS A 142 -4.08 -21.86 3.17
N ASP A 143 -3.43 -22.21 4.26
CA ASP A 143 -3.96 -22.10 5.63
C ASP A 143 -3.32 -20.94 6.40
N ARG A 144 -2.23 -20.40 5.85
CA ARG A 144 -1.39 -19.40 6.48
C ARG A 144 -1.03 -18.29 5.52
N ILE A 145 -1.29 -17.08 5.97
CA ILE A 145 -0.88 -15.84 5.31
C ILE A 145 0.17 -15.18 6.17
N VAL A 146 1.29 -14.77 5.57
CA VAL A 146 2.32 -14.00 6.26
C VAL A 146 2.38 -12.62 5.66
N LEU A 147 2.34 -11.58 6.49
CA LEU A 147 2.66 -10.22 6.07
C LEU A 147 3.97 -9.77 6.71
N LEU A 148 4.88 -9.31 5.86
CA LEU A 148 6.12 -8.66 6.29
C LEU A 148 5.85 -7.18 6.55
N HIS A 149 6.28 -6.65 7.69
CA HIS A 149 6.07 -5.23 8.02
C HIS A 149 7.29 -4.57 8.66
N GLN A 150 7.48 -3.28 8.41
CA GLN A 150 8.55 -2.48 9.01
C GLN A 150 8.13 -1.78 10.31
N GLY A 151 6.83 -1.81 10.65
CA GLY A 151 6.29 -1.11 11.81
C GLY A 151 6.79 -1.65 13.17
N THR A 152 6.97 -0.76 14.14
CA THR A 152 7.24 -1.12 15.55
C THR A 152 6.00 -1.62 16.27
N ARG A 153 4.82 -1.23 15.78
CA ARG A 153 3.51 -1.68 16.25
C ARG A 153 2.72 -2.30 15.09
N PRO A 154 1.77 -3.20 15.38
CA PRO A 154 0.93 -3.76 14.34
C PRO A 154 -0.03 -2.70 13.78
N GLU A 155 -0.23 -2.73 12.47
CA GLU A 155 -1.23 -1.89 11.76
C GLU A 155 -2.65 -2.33 12.18
N PRO A 156 -3.49 -1.44 12.75
CA PRO A 156 -4.80 -1.82 13.31
C PRO A 156 -5.73 -2.55 12.34
N ARG A 157 -5.69 -2.19 11.05
CA ARG A 157 -6.51 -2.86 10.03
C ARG A 157 -6.15 -4.35 9.90
N LEU A 158 -4.90 -4.72 10.13
CA LEU A 158 -4.45 -6.11 10.10
C LEU A 158 -4.92 -6.91 11.31
N ASP A 159 -5.11 -6.30 12.48
CA ASP A 159 -5.69 -7.00 13.63
C ASP A 159 -7.15 -7.39 13.34
N VAL A 160 -7.92 -6.46 12.74
CA VAL A 160 -9.29 -6.73 12.32
C VAL A 160 -9.31 -7.81 11.22
N ALA A 161 -8.48 -7.68 10.20
CA ALA A 161 -8.37 -8.65 9.12
C ALA A 161 -7.96 -10.04 9.64
N ALA A 162 -6.96 -10.13 10.52
CA ALA A 162 -6.51 -11.39 11.11
C ALA A 162 -7.64 -12.11 11.86
N ASN A 163 -8.38 -11.36 12.69
CA ASN A 163 -9.50 -11.89 13.46
C ASN A 163 -10.60 -12.44 12.54
N LEU A 164 -10.97 -11.68 11.50
CA LEU A 164 -11.99 -12.10 10.54
C LEU A 164 -11.54 -13.27 9.67
N LEU A 165 -10.32 -13.26 9.14
CA LEU A 165 -9.76 -14.36 8.35
C LEU A 165 -9.75 -15.66 9.14
N SER A 166 -9.41 -15.60 10.44
CA SER A 166 -9.45 -16.76 11.32
C SER A 166 -10.88 -17.26 11.55
N ARG A 167 -11.82 -16.36 11.89
CA ARG A 167 -13.20 -16.75 12.21
C ARG A 167 -14.01 -17.23 11.00
N VAL A 168 -13.84 -16.59 9.86
CA VAL A 168 -14.69 -16.81 8.67
C VAL A 168 -14.07 -17.82 7.72
N HIS A 169 -12.74 -17.81 7.56
CA HIS A 169 -12.05 -18.63 6.56
C HIS A 169 -11.11 -19.68 7.16
N GLY A 170 -10.96 -19.73 8.49
CA GLY A 170 -10.05 -20.66 9.16
C GLY A 170 -8.58 -20.40 8.83
N LEU A 171 -8.24 -19.16 8.47
CA LEU A 171 -6.90 -18.75 8.05
C LEU A 171 -6.10 -18.13 9.21
N VAL A 172 -4.81 -18.42 9.27
CA VAL A 172 -3.89 -17.77 10.23
C VAL A 172 -3.14 -16.65 9.53
N LEU A 173 -3.29 -15.41 10.01
CA LEU A 173 -2.45 -14.28 9.61
C LEU A 173 -1.25 -14.14 10.57
N LEU A 174 -0.04 -14.42 10.08
CA LEU A 174 1.20 -14.14 10.78
C LEU A 174 1.77 -12.78 10.36
N ARG A 175 2.27 -12.04 11.33
CA ARG A 175 2.92 -10.74 11.13
C ARG A 175 4.38 -10.89 11.48
N VAL A 176 5.26 -10.75 10.49
CA VAL A 176 6.71 -10.86 10.69
C VAL A 176 7.31 -9.46 10.58
N PRO A 177 7.79 -8.88 11.70
CA PRO A 177 8.47 -7.60 11.64
C PRO A 177 9.85 -7.76 10.99
N LEU A 178 10.22 -6.84 10.11
CA LEU A 178 11.53 -6.79 9.45
C LEU A 178 12.62 -6.28 10.43
N ARG A 179 12.93 -7.09 11.43
CA ARG A 179 13.97 -6.88 12.45
C ARG A 179 15.11 -7.89 12.26
N GLU A 180 16.11 -7.87 13.14
CA GLU A 180 17.18 -8.86 13.10
C GLU A 180 16.63 -10.30 13.05
N SER A 181 17.21 -11.15 12.21
CA SER A 181 16.79 -12.55 12.00
C SER A 181 15.35 -12.77 11.50
N TRP A 182 14.67 -11.73 10.98
CA TRP A 182 13.30 -11.87 10.45
C TRP A 182 13.16 -13.00 9.42
N PHE A 183 14.16 -13.18 8.56
CA PHE A 183 14.12 -14.19 7.51
C PHE A 183 14.15 -15.61 8.10
N SER A 184 14.91 -15.83 9.19
CA SER A 184 14.93 -17.13 9.87
C SER A 184 13.60 -17.43 10.56
N VAL A 185 12.93 -16.40 11.10
CA VAL A 185 11.57 -16.54 11.66
C VAL A 185 10.59 -16.90 10.56
N LEU A 186 10.65 -16.19 9.43
CA LEU A 186 9.82 -16.47 8.26
C LEU A 186 10.03 -17.90 7.76
N ALA A 187 11.28 -18.30 7.51
CA ALA A 187 11.61 -19.63 6.99
C ALA A 187 11.09 -20.78 7.88
N ARG A 188 11.09 -20.61 9.21
CA ARG A 188 10.51 -21.60 10.13
C ARG A 188 8.98 -21.66 10.10
N ALA A 189 8.33 -20.55 9.76
CA ALA A 189 6.87 -20.47 9.68
C ALA A 189 6.32 -20.90 8.31
N THR A 190 7.17 -20.92 7.29
CA THR A 190 6.79 -21.23 5.90
C THR A 190 6.58 -22.73 5.68
N THR A 191 5.41 -23.07 5.15
CA THR A 191 5.01 -24.40 4.69
C THR A 191 4.58 -24.34 3.22
N PRO A 192 4.36 -25.49 2.54
CA PRO A 192 3.77 -25.50 1.20
C PRO A 192 2.39 -24.81 1.08
N GLN A 193 1.68 -24.63 2.20
CA GLN A 193 0.37 -23.95 2.29
C GLN A 193 0.49 -22.49 2.75
N THR A 194 1.71 -21.93 2.78
CA THR A 194 1.94 -20.54 3.18
C THR A 194 1.95 -19.61 1.97
N ALA A 195 1.23 -18.48 2.06
CA ALA A 195 1.37 -17.35 1.16
C ALA A 195 1.96 -16.13 1.89
N ILE A 196 3.02 -15.57 1.36
CA ILE A 196 3.77 -14.45 1.94
C ILE A 196 3.50 -13.21 1.10
N PHE A 197 2.91 -12.17 1.67
CA PHE A 197 2.73 -10.88 1.01
C PHE A 197 3.87 -9.94 1.37
N TYR A 198 4.44 -9.32 0.35
CA TYR A 198 5.52 -8.35 0.48
C TYR A 198 5.23 -7.09 -0.33
N LEU A 199 5.23 -5.94 0.33
CA LEU A 199 4.99 -4.64 -0.29
C LEU A 199 6.31 -4.11 -0.87
N VAL A 200 6.41 -4.06 -2.20
CA VAL A 200 7.69 -3.84 -2.92
C VAL A 200 7.95 -2.39 -3.33
N ASP A 201 7.03 -1.49 -3.02
CA ASP A 201 6.91 -0.16 -3.60
C ASP A 201 7.41 0.96 -2.67
N THR A 202 8.29 0.64 -1.73
CA THR A 202 8.91 1.67 -0.88
C THR A 202 9.78 2.58 -1.76
N PRO A 203 9.47 3.90 -1.86
CA PRO A 203 10.20 4.79 -2.76
C PRO A 203 11.66 4.94 -2.36
N ARG A 204 12.57 4.93 -3.35
CA ARG A 204 14.01 5.11 -3.12
C ARG A 204 14.34 6.47 -2.49
N ALA A 205 13.60 7.52 -2.84
CA ALA A 205 13.82 8.89 -2.35
C ALA A 205 13.83 9.00 -0.81
N GLY A 206 13.31 7.99 -0.09
CA GLY A 206 13.33 7.93 1.36
C GLY A 206 14.52 7.26 2.04
N LEU A 207 15.49 6.78 1.27
CA LEU A 207 16.62 6.05 1.81
C LEU A 207 17.91 6.87 1.72
N SER A 208 18.62 6.97 2.85
CA SER A 208 19.85 7.77 2.98
C SER A 208 21.06 7.18 2.25
N ALA A 209 20.98 5.95 1.73
CA ALA A 209 22.09 5.26 1.08
C ALA A 209 21.69 4.72 -0.31
N PRO A 210 22.58 4.84 -1.31
CA PRO A 210 22.31 4.26 -2.63
C PRO A 210 22.29 2.73 -2.56
N PRO A 211 21.29 2.06 -3.16
CA PRO A 211 21.27 0.61 -3.22
C PRO A 211 22.45 0.10 -4.06
N ARG A 212 23.03 -1.04 -3.65
CA ARG A 212 24.11 -1.72 -4.38
C ARG A 212 23.65 -2.42 -5.67
N HIS A 213 22.34 -2.45 -5.92
CA HIS A 213 21.71 -3.10 -7.07
C HIS A 213 20.83 -2.10 -7.83
N ARG A 214 20.57 -2.40 -9.11
CA ARG A 214 19.63 -1.64 -9.93
C ARG A 214 18.28 -1.55 -9.19
N PRO A 215 17.70 -0.35 -9.03
CA PRO A 215 16.42 -0.21 -8.34
C PRO A 215 15.35 -1.03 -9.08
N ALA A 216 14.44 -1.62 -8.31
CA ALA A 216 13.21 -2.14 -8.86
C ALA A 216 12.31 -0.97 -9.24
N GLN A 217 11.28 -1.22 -10.03
CA GLN A 217 10.37 -0.16 -10.48
C GLN A 217 8.92 -0.54 -10.21
N VAL A 218 8.10 0.48 -10.00
CA VAL A 218 6.63 0.39 -10.01
C VAL A 218 6.14 1.35 -11.08
N GLU A 219 5.20 0.89 -11.90
CA GLU A 219 4.56 1.69 -12.94
C GLU A 219 3.25 2.28 -12.39
N LEU A 220 3.17 3.60 -12.35
CA LEU A 220 1.97 4.33 -11.97
C LEU A 220 1.23 4.78 -13.22
N HIS A 221 -0.09 4.59 -13.27
CA HIS A 221 -0.91 5.00 -14.41
C HIS A 221 -2.09 5.87 -14.01
N ALA A 222 -2.49 6.82 -14.86
CA ALA A 222 -3.55 7.78 -14.54
C ALA A 222 -4.63 7.89 -15.65
N GLY A 223 -4.74 6.87 -16.50
CA GLY A 223 -5.57 6.91 -17.72
C GLY A 223 -4.96 7.80 -18.81
N GLY A 224 -5.56 7.81 -20.01
CA GLY A 224 -5.12 8.67 -21.12
C GLY A 224 -3.70 8.40 -21.63
N GLY A 225 -3.13 7.23 -21.32
CA GLY A 225 -1.74 6.88 -21.68
C GLY A 225 -0.67 7.42 -20.73
N LEU A 226 -1.04 8.22 -19.71
CA LEU A 226 -0.06 8.75 -18.75
C LEU A 226 0.47 7.61 -17.87
N ARG A 227 1.79 7.42 -17.92
CA ARG A 227 2.55 6.46 -17.13
C ARG A 227 3.74 7.15 -16.48
N HIS A 228 3.97 6.85 -15.21
CA HIS A 228 5.08 7.39 -14.44
C HIS A 228 5.78 6.23 -13.72
N SER A 229 7.08 6.08 -13.91
CA SER A 229 7.86 5.00 -13.28
C SER A 229 8.55 5.52 -12.03
N VAL A 230 8.41 4.79 -10.93
CA VAL A 230 9.05 5.13 -9.65
C VAL A 230 10.09 4.07 -9.31
N ASP A 231 11.31 4.51 -9.04
CA ASP A 231 12.35 3.66 -8.50
C ASP A 231 12.07 3.29 -7.03
N VAL A 232 12.04 1.99 -6.75
CA VAL A 232 11.72 1.41 -5.45
C VAL A 232 12.79 0.42 -5.00
N VAL A 233 12.77 0.11 -3.70
CA VAL A 233 13.69 -0.87 -3.11
C VAL A 233 12.98 -2.16 -2.76
N SER A 234 13.42 -3.26 -3.39
CA SER A 234 12.87 -4.59 -3.14
C SER A 234 13.96 -5.66 -3.14
N GLY A 235 13.93 -6.53 -2.12
CA GLY A 235 14.74 -7.76 -2.05
C GLY A 235 13.97 -9.01 -2.47
N SER A 236 12.74 -8.84 -2.98
CA SER A 236 11.76 -9.90 -3.18
C SER A 236 12.29 -11.13 -3.91
N ALA A 237 12.87 -10.94 -5.11
CA ALA A 237 13.37 -12.04 -5.92
C ALA A 237 14.44 -12.89 -5.22
N ALA A 238 15.28 -12.26 -4.39
CA ALA A 238 16.29 -12.97 -3.61
C ALA A 238 15.64 -13.76 -2.46
N PHE A 239 14.64 -13.19 -1.79
CA PHE A 239 13.94 -13.84 -0.68
C PHE A 239 13.06 -15.00 -1.15
N ALA A 240 12.30 -14.82 -2.22
CA ALA A 240 11.47 -15.87 -2.82
C ALA A 240 12.33 -17.07 -3.24
N ARG A 241 13.46 -16.82 -3.91
CA ARG A 241 14.42 -17.86 -4.31
C ARG A 241 15.00 -18.60 -3.10
N ARG A 242 15.43 -17.86 -2.07
CA ARG A 242 16.00 -18.45 -0.85
C ARG A 242 14.99 -19.31 -0.07
N LEU A 243 13.69 -19.01 -0.16
CA LEU A 243 12.62 -19.81 0.42
C LEU A 243 12.14 -20.96 -0.48
N GLY A 244 12.59 -21.04 -1.74
CA GLY A 244 12.02 -21.96 -2.72
C GLY A 244 10.54 -21.66 -3.02
N ALA A 245 10.11 -20.40 -2.86
CA ALA A 245 8.73 -19.99 -3.07
C ALA A 245 8.46 -19.65 -4.54
N THR A 246 7.24 -19.93 -5.00
CA THR A 246 6.77 -19.43 -6.29
C THR A 246 6.56 -17.93 -6.20
N HIS A 247 7.32 -17.17 -6.99
CA HIS A 247 7.30 -15.70 -6.97
C HIS A 247 6.23 -15.17 -7.93
N LEU A 248 5.22 -14.53 -7.37
CA LEU A 248 4.08 -13.92 -8.04
C LEU A 248 4.03 -12.42 -7.75
N VAL A 249 3.34 -11.68 -8.62
CA VAL A 249 3.03 -10.27 -8.47
C VAL A 249 1.51 -10.13 -8.52
N LEU A 250 0.95 -9.51 -7.49
CA LEU A 250 -0.44 -9.05 -7.40
C LEU A 250 -0.45 -7.53 -7.60
N ASP A 251 -0.83 -7.10 -8.79
CA ASP A 251 -0.84 -5.69 -9.19
C ASP A 251 -2.19 -5.23 -9.77
N TYR A 252 -2.26 -3.96 -10.13
CA TYR A 252 -3.48 -3.24 -10.49
C TYR A 252 -3.32 -2.60 -11.87
N PRO A 253 -3.41 -3.38 -12.96
CA PRO A 253 -3.21 -2.86 -14.32
C PRO A 253 -4.25 -1.84 -14.76
N GLU A 254 -5.45 -1.87 -14.17
CA GLU A 254 -6.57 -0.95 -14.40
C GLU A 254 -7.18 -0.58 -13.03
N PRO A 255 -7.90 0.55 -12.90
CA PRO A 255 -8.46 0.98 -11.61
C PRO A 255 -9.37 -0.04 -10.92
N ASP A 256 -10.04 -0.88 -11.69
CA ASP A 256 -11.05 -1.84 -11.23
C ASP A 256 -10.60 -3.30 -11.42
N ARG A 257 -9.31 -3.54 -11.67
CA ARG A 257 -8.81 -4.88 -12.01
C ARG A 257 -7.55 -5.24 -11.24
N LEU A 258 -7.59 -6.40 -10.59
CA LEU A 258 -6.43 -7.11 -10.06
C LEU A 258 -5.89 -8.10 -11.08
N ARG A 259 -4.57 -8.22 -11.11
CA ARG A 259 -3.87 -9.29 -11.83
C ARG A 259 -2.90 -9.99 -10.89
N LEU A 260 -2.97 -11.30 -10.84
CA LEU A 260 -1.93 -12.15 -10.29
C LEU A 260 -1.19 -12.85 -11.43
N ALA A 261 0.12 -12.64 -11.52
CA ALA A 261 0.96 -13.29 -12.52
C ALA A 261 2.32 -13.69 -11.93
N PRO A 262 3.05 -14.64 -12.54
CA PRO A 262 4.46 -14.87 -12.22
C PRO A 262 5.27 -13.57 -12.30
N SER A 263 6.21 -13.40 -11.37
CA SER A 263 7.11 -12.24 -11.40
C SER A 263 7.96 -12.23 -12.67
N ASP A 264 8.01 -11.07 -13.32
CA ASP A 264 8.82 -10.82 -14.51
C ASP A 264 9.64 -9.52 -14.30
N PRO A 265 10.99 -9.59 -14.28
CA PRO A 265 11.84 -8.41 -14.16
C PRO A 265 11.63 -7.35 -15.25
N GLY A 266 11.11 -7.75 -16.43
CA GLY A 266 10.78 -6.84 -17.52
C GLY A 266 9.41 -6.17 -17.38
N ARG A 267 8.60 -6.58 -16.40
CA ARG A 267 7.23 -6.08 -16.18
C ARG A 267 7.06 -5.64 -14.73
N PRO A 268 7.35 -4.38 -14.40
CA PRO A 268 7.16 -3.87 -13.05
C PRO A 268 5.68 -3.97 -12.61
N PRO A 269 5.40 -4.10 -11.30
CA PRO A 269 4.05 -4.01 -10.78
C PRO A 269 3.40 -2.68 -11.19
N ALA A 270 2.15 -2.73 -11.64
CA ALA A 270 1.37 -1.57 -12.01
C ALA A 270 0.40 -1.14 -10.90
N CYS A 271 0.17 0.16 -10.76
CA CYS A 271 -0.81 0.73 -9.83
C CYS A 271 -1.46 1.98 -10.42
N PRO A 272 -2.78 2.19 -10.26
CA PRO A 272 -3.36 3.50 -10.50
C PRO A 272 -2.65 4.53 -9.60
N LEU A 273 -2.20 5.63 -10.20
CA LEU A 273 -1.53 6.73 -9.50
C LEU A 273 -2.40 7.24 -8.34
N VAL A 274 -3.72 7.31 -8.56
CA VAL A 274 -4.70 7.78 -7.57
C VAL A 274 -4.82 6.86 -6.37
N ASP A 275 -4.47 5.59 -6.52
CA ASP A 275 -4.62 4.60 -5.47
C ASP A 275 -3.28 4.23 -4.80
N TRP A 276 -2.15 4.74 -5.31
CA TRP A 276 -0.85 4.50 -4.71
C TRP A 276 -0.60 5.45 -3.53
N VAL A 277 -0.57 4.93 -2.29
CA VAL A 277 -0.60 5.79 -1.09
C VAL A 277 0.67 6.63 -0.88
N PHE A 278 1.77 6.28 -1.53
CA PHE A 278 3.03 7.02 -1.44
C PHE A 278 3.17 8.15 -2.47
N TRP A 279 2.13 8.43 -3.26
CA TRP A 279 2.14 9.53 -4.21
C TRP A 279 2.60 10.88 -3.62
N PRO A 280 2.35 11.23 -2.33
CA PRO A 280 2.85 12.50 -1.77
C PRO A 280 4.37 12.63 -1.75
N ALA A 281 5.11 11.51 -1.87
CA ALA A 281 6.57 11.53 -1.99
C ALA A 281 7.06 11.97 -3.38
N LEU A 282 6.19 12.04 -4.39
CA LEU A 282 6.51 12.53 -5.74
C LEU A 282 6.50 14.06 -5.81
N VAL A 283 5.75 14.72 -4.91
CA VAL A 283 5.66 16.17 -4.86
C VAL A 283 6.93 16.71 -4.19
N PRO A 284 7.67 17.62 -4.83
CA PRO A 284 8.83 18.25 -4.22
C PRO A 284 8.47 18.81 -2.86
N ALA A 285 9.36 18.56 -1.90
CA ALA A 285 9.37 19.29 -0.65
C ALA A 285 9.27 20.78 -0.95
N GLY A 286 8.34 21.51 -0.32
CA GLY A 286 8.22 22.96 -0.45
C GLY A 286 9.51 23.68 -0.07
N ALA A 287 10.45 23.74 -1.00
CA ALA A 287 11.60 24.62 -1.00
C ALA A 287 11.26 25.72 -2.01
N GLU A 288 10.46 26.70 -1.56
CA GLU A 288 10.34 28.08 -2.10
C GLU A 288 9.06 28.84 -1.67
N ALA A 289 8.43 28.53 -0.53
CA ALA A 289 7.36 29.37 0.02
C ALA A 289 7.84 30.50 0.97
N VAL A 290 9.15 30.60 1.28
CA VAL A 290 9.67 31.56 2.28
C VAL A 290 10.58 32.66 1.70
N THR A 291 10.88 32.65 0.40
CA THR A 291 11.79 33.66 -0.21
C THR A 291 11.11 34.65 -1.18
N ARG A 292 9.78 34.77 -1.15
CA ARG A 292 9.04 35.79 -1.94
C ARG A 292 8.05 36.63 -1.12
N LEU A 293 8.37 36.87 0.15
CA LEU A 293 7.81 37.96 0.95
C LEU A 293 8.90 38.85 1.57
N SER A 294 10.09 38.85 0.96
CA SER A 294 11.21 39.72 1.33
C SER A 294 12.00 40.11 0.08
N ALA A 295 11.31 40.70 -0.89
CA ALA A 295 11.89 41.49 -1.97
C ALA A 295 10.92 42.63 -2.29
#